data_AF-A0A951JP28-F1
#
_entry.id   AF-A0A951JP28-F1
#
_cell.length_a   1.000
_cell.length_b   1.000
_cell.length_c   1.000
_cell.angle_alpha   90.00
_cell.angle_beta   90.00
_cell.angle_gamma   90.00
#
_symmetry.space_group_name_H-M   'P 1'
#
loop_
_entity.id
_entity.type
_entity.pdbx_description
1 polymer ?
#
loop_
_entity_poly.entity_id
_entity_poly.type
_entity_poly.pdbx_seq_one_letter_code
_entity_poly.pdbx_strand_id
1 'polypeptide(L)'
;MDGSITLPTWQFAALVLLASVCLLDRLMVPSVRWFIRQRTLRVVEEVNRKLPIQIQPFRMARRQVLVDRLMSDPVVVRAVGEHANQHGVPLDVATARAERYAREIVPAFNAYLYFRLGYALARRLARLLYRVRLGWSDEEGLSRIERGSTVVFVMNHRSNMDYVLVAYLAAHRAALSYAVGEWARVWPLQQLIRSMGAYFIRRRSDDDLYRRVLERYVAMATAAGVTQAVYPEGGLSRDGALRAPKLGLLDYMLRGFDPGGERDLVFVPVGINYDRTLEDRTLLLDAGHGRRPPGGAVRALGNTFRFLGRNLLLMARSRWHRFGYACVNFGTPVSMRRWCAQEGVDFRALDRERRQEAVARLGGALMAEVGRVIPVLPVALVATVFVRDPRAQRSELEVKGCVADLVEQVQAAGG
;
A
#
# COMPACT_ATOMS: atom_id res chain seq x y z
N MET A 1 20.55 -35.73 -58.74
CA MET A 1 20.28 -34.36 -59.22
C MET A 1 20.61 -33.46 -58.05
N ASP A 2 21.90 -33.17 -57.89
CA ASP A 2 22.40 -32.64 -56.62
C ASP A 2 22.77 -31.17 -56.83
N GLY A 3 21.74 -30.38 -57.14
CA GLY A 3 21.88 -28.93 -57.29
C GLY A 3 21.95 -28.28 -55.92
N SER A 4 23.11 -27.74 -55.55
CA SER A 4 23.25 -26.93 -54.35
C SER A 4 22.54 -25.58 -54.56
N ILE A 5 21.49 -25.31 -53.79
CA ILE A 5 20.84 -23.99 -53.76
C ILE A 5 21.74 -23.05 -52.95
N THR A 6 22.31 -22.05 -53.60
CA THR A 6 23.11 -21.02 -52.94
C THR A 6 22.21 -19.88 -52.48
N LEU A 7 22.21 -19.60 -51.17
CA LEU A 7 21.42 -18.54 -50.55
C LEU A 7 22.35 -17.40 -50.12
N PRO A 8 22.04 -16.13 -50.48
CA PRO A 8 22.74 -14.97 -49.94
C PRO A 8 22.70 -14.97 -48.41
N THR A 9 23.84 -14.67 -47.78
CA THR A 9 24.02 -14.70 -46.31
C THR A 9 23.01 -13.82 -45.57
N TRP A 10 22.61 -12.69 -46.14
CA TRP A 10 21.61 -11.80 -45.55
C TRP A 10 20.19 -12.42 -45.55
N GLN A 11 19.83 -13.19 -46.58
CA GLN A 11 18.55 -13.90 -46.65
C GLN A 11 18.51 -15.03 -45.62
N PHE A 12 19.61 -15.77 -45.49
CA PHE A 12 19.76 -16.78 -44.44
C PHE A 12 19.64 -16.16 -43.03
N ALA A 13 20.32 -15.04 -42.77
CA ALA A 13 20.24 -14.33 -41.50
C ALA A 13 18.80 -13.84 -41.19
N ALA A 14 18.09 -13.31 -42.19
CA ALA A 14 16.69 -12.90 -42.05
C ALA A 14 15.77 -14.09 -41.74
N LEU A 15 15.96 -15.23 -42.41
CA LEU A 15 15.22 -16.46 -42.16
C LEU A 15 15.47 -17.00 -40.75
N VAL A 16 16.72 -17.01 -40.28
CA VAL A 16 17.07 -17.42 -38.91
C VAL A 16 16.42 -16.48 -37.88
N LEU A 17 16.43 -15.17 -38.11
CA LEU A 17 15.77 -14.21 -37.22
C LEU A 17 14.26 -14.47 -37.14
N LEU A 18 13.59 -14.59 -38.28
CA LEU A 18 12.14 -14.86 -38.34
C LEU A 18 11.78 -16.22 -37.72
N ALA A 19 12.58 -17.26 -37.99
CA ALA A 19 12.40 -18.57 -37.38
C ALA A 19 12.60 -18.51 -35.86
N SER A 20 13.60 -17.75 -35.39
CA SER A 20 13.85 -17.55 -33.95
C SER A 20 12.71 -16.80 -33.29
N VAL A 21 12.18 -15.74 -33.92
CA VAL A 21 11.00 -15.00 -33.45
C VAL A 21 9.78 -15.91 -33.40
N CYS A 22 9.54 -16.72 -34.45
CA CYS A 22 8.45 -17.68 -34.47
C CYS A 22 8.59 -18.75 -33.39
N LEU A 23 9.78 -19.30 -33.17
CA LEU A 23 10.06 -20.28 -32.13
C LEU A 23 9.80 -19.68 -30.74
N LEU A 24 10.26 -18.44 -30.51
CA LEU A 24 9.99 -17.70 -29.29
C LEU A 24 8.49 -17.50 -29.06
N ASP A 25 7.77 -16.98 -30.05
CA ASP A 25 6.35 -16.64 -29.93
C ASP A 25 5.43 -17.86 -29.86
N ARG A 26 5.73 -18.93 -30.63
CA ARG A 26 4.86 -20.11 -30.74
C ARG A 26 5.19 -21.22 -29.76
N LEU A 27 6.45 -21.37 -29.34
CA LEU A 27 6.86 -22.46 -28.46
C LEU A 27 7.27 -21.97 -27.07
N MET A 28 8.25 -21.06 -27.00
CA MET A 28 8.82 -20.68 -25.71
C MET A 28 7.86 -19.84 -24.86
N VAL A 29 7.30 -18.77 -25.42
CA VAL A 29 6.41 -17.85 -24.70
C VAL A 29 5.15 -18.57 -24.20
N PRO A 30 4.44 -19.40 -24.98
CA PRO A 30 3.28 -20.14 -24.50
C PRO A 30 3.65 -21.16 -23.41
N SER A 31 4.78 -21.87 -23.56
CA SER A 31 5.26 -22.83 -22.56
C SER A 31 5.60 -22.16 -21.23
N VAL A 32 6.32 -21.03 -21.28
CA VAL A 32 6.66 -20.24 -20.09
C VAL A 32 5.39 -19.65 -19.45
N ARG A 33 4.45 -19.11 -20.24
CA ARG A 33 3.16 -18.62 -19.74
C ARG A 33 2.36 -19.72 -19.06
N TRP A 34 2.28 -20.91 -19.67
CA TRP A 34 1.62 -22.08 -19.09
C TRP A 34 2.27 -22.49 -17.77
N PHE A 35 3.60 -22.58 -17.73
CA PHE A 35 4.36 -22.94 -16.54
C PHE A 35 4.15 -21.95 -15.38
N ILE A 36 4.22 -20.64 -15.66
CA ILE A 36 3.96 -19.59 -14.67
C ILE A 36 2.50 -19.65 -14.19
N ARG A 37 1.54 -19.84 -15.09
CA ARG A 37 0.11 -19.99 -14.75
C ARG A 37 -0.09 -21.17 -13.82
N GLN A 38 0.47 -22.34 -14.13
CA GLN A 38 0.38 -23.54 -13.30
C GLN A 38 0.97 -23.34 -11.90
N ARG A 39 2.11 -22.65 -11.78
CA ARG A 39 2.67 -22.29 -10.48
C ARG A 39 1.81 -21.29 -9.72
N THR A 40 1.23 -20.31 -10.43
CA THR A 40 0.37 -19.29 -9.82
C THR A 40 -0.89 -19.93 -9.25
N LEU A 41 -1.55 -20.82 -9.99
CA LEU A 41 -2.72 -21.55 -9.53
C LEU A 41 -2.43 -22.40 -8.30
N ARG A 42 -1.32 -23.16 -8.30
CA ARG A 42 -0.88 -23.94 -7.13
C ARG A 42 -0.62 -23.06 -5.91
N VAL A 43 0.04 -21.91 -6.08
CA VAL A 43 0.28 -20.97 -4.97
C VAL A 43 -1.04 -20.40 -4.45
N VAL A 44 -1.98 -20.03 -5.32
CA VAL A 44 -3.30 -19.54 -4.89
C VAL A 44 -4.02 -20.59 -4.05
N GLU A 45 -4.06 -21.85 -4.50
CA GLU A 45 -4.72 -22.91 -3.76
C GLU A 45 -4.04 -23.21 -2.42
N GLU A 46 -2.70 -23.28 -2.40
CA GLU A 46 -1.92 -23.46 -1.17
C GLU A 46 -2.19 -22.33 -0.17
N VAL A 47 -2.18 -21.09 -0.66
CA VAL A 47 -2.33 -19.89 0.16
C VAL A 47 -3.76 -19.74 0.66
N ASN A 48 -4.78 -19.97 -0.18
CA ASN A 48 -6.19 -19.88 0.26
C ASN A 48 -6.55 -20.92 1.32
N ARG A 49 -5.85 -22.06 1.39
CA ARG A 49 -6.01 -23.03 2.48
C ARG A 49 -5.38 -22.55 3.80
N LYS A 50 -4.36 -21.71 3.74
CA LYS A 50 -3.55 -21.26 4.90
C LYS A 50 -3.97 -19.89 5.42
N LEU A 51 -4.48 -19.01 4.55
CA LEU A 51 -4.86 -17.65 4.94
C LEU A 51 -6.21 -17.64 5.67
N PRO A 52 -6.30 -17.01 6.85
CA PRO A 52 -7.57 -16.66 7.48
C PRO A 52 -8.47 -15.83 6.55
N ILE A 53 -7.88 -14.88 5.80
CA ILE A 53 -8.60 -14.04 4.83
C ILE A 53 -8.25 -14.51 3.41
N GLN A 54 -9.21 -15.18 2.78
CA GLN A 54 -9.03 -15.76 1.45
C GLN A 54 -8.87 -14.70 0.36
N ILE A 55 -8.12 -15.05 -0.68
CA ILE A 55 -7.95 -14.21 -1.86
C ILE A 55 -9.24 -14.22 -2.67
N GLN A 56 -9.84 -13.04 -2.81
CA GLN A 56 -11.09 -12.90 -3.55
C GLN A 56 -10.89 -13.06 -5.07
N PRO A 57 -11.85 -13.69 -5.78
CA PRO A 57 -11.79 -13.85 -7.24
C PRO A 57 -11.61 -12.53 -7.99
N PHE A 58 -12.20 -11.44 -7.49
CA PHE A 58 -12.07 -10.10 -8.07
C PHE A 58 -10.61 -9.68 -8.21
N ARG A 59 -9.75 -9.99 -7.23
CA ARG A 59 -8.34 -9.66 -7.28
C ARG A 59 -7.56 -10.50 -8.29
N MET A 60 -8.02 -11.72 -8.56
CA MET A 60 -7.40 -12.65 -9.50
C MET A 60 -7.88 -12.46 -10.94
N ALA A 61 -8.94 -11.66 -11.14
CA ALA A 61 -9.46 -11.34 -12.45
C ALA A 61 -8.37 -10.67 -13.30
N ARG A 62 -8.40 -10.95 -14.61
CA ARG A 62 -7.51 -10.28 -15.56
C ARG A 62 -7.74 -8.78 -15.47
N ARG A 63 -6.67 -8.00 -15.40
CA ARG A 63 -6.73 -6.53 -15.32
C ARG A 63 -7.64 -5.92 -16.39
N GLN A 64 -7.59 -6.43 -17.62
CA GLN A 64 -8.45 -5.94 -18.69
C GLN A 64 -9.94 -6.13 -18.37
N VAL A 65 -10.33 -7.28 -17.82
CA VAL A 65 -11.72 -7.55 -17.41
C VAL A 65 -12.19 -6.58 -16.32
N LEU A 66 -11.30 -6.24 -15.36
CA LEU A 66 -11.62 -5.25 -14.34
C LEU A 66 -11.75 -3.83 -14.90
N VAL A 67 -10.91 -3.46 -15.88
CA VAL A 67 -11.02 -2.19 -16.60
C VAL A 67 -12.34 -2.12 -17.38
N ASP A 68 -12.67 -3.17 -18.15
CA ASP A 68 -13.89 -3.23 -18.95
C ASP A 68 -15.14 -3.17 -18.06
N ARG A 69 -15.12 -3.91 -16.93
CA ARG A 69 -16.19 -3.87 -15.93
C ARG A 69 -16.36 -2.48 -15.29
N LEU A 70 -15.26 -1.76 -15.05
CA LEU A 70 -15.30 -0.40 -14.50
C LEU A 70 -15.83 0.59 -15.54
N MET A 71 -15.42 0.46 -16.80
CA MET A 71 -15.84 1.33 -17.89
C MET A 71 -17.31 1.13 -18.27
N SER A 72 -17.85 -0.07 -18.06
CA SER A 72 -19.27 -0.40 -18.26
C SER A 72 -20.15 -0.10 -17.05
N ASP A 73 -19.58 0.35 -15.93
CA ASP A 73 -20.35 0.66 -14.73
C ASP A 73 -21.22 1.91 -14.96
N PRO A 74 -22.53 1.88 -14.63
CA PRO A 74 -23.44 3.00 -14.89
C PRO A 74 -23.00 4.33 -14.28
N VAL A 75 -22.29 4.30 -13.13
CA VAL A 75 -21.78 5.52 -12.49
C VAL A 75 -20.66 6.14 -13.32
N VAL A 76 -19.78 5.31 -13.89
CA VAL A 76 -18.66 5.77 -14.73
C VAL A 76 -19.18 6.25 -16.08
N VAL A 77 -20.09 5.51 -16.71
CA VAL A 77 -20.72 5.91 -17.99
C VAL A 77 -21.40 7.27 -17.85
N ARG A 78 -22.13 7.50 -16.76
CA ARG A 78 -22.76 8.80 -16.49
C ARG A 78 -21.73 9.90 -16.27
N ALA A 79 -20.69 9.65 -15.46
CA ALA A 79 -19.63 10.61 -15.22
C ALA A 79 -18.88 10.99 -16.52
N VAL A 80 -18.70 10.04 -17.45
CA VAL A 80 -18.12 10.30 -18.78
C VAL A 80 -19.01 11.23 -19.58
N GLY A 81 -20.32 10.99 -19.62
CA GLY A 81 -21.29 11.86 -20.30
C GLY A 81 -21.34 13.27 -19.70
N GLU A 82 -21.38 13.38 -18.36
CA GLU A 82 -21.33 14.66 -17.65
C GLU A 82 -20.04 15.42 -17.97
N HIS A 83 -18.89 14.74 -17.96
CA HIS A 83 -17.60 15.35 -18.30
C HIS A 83 -17.56 15.84 -19.75
N ALA A 84 -18.07 15.04 -20.69
CA ALA A 84 -18.15 15.38 -22.11
C ALA A 84 -18.97 16.67 -22.32
N ASN A 85 -20.15 16.75 -21.69
CA ASN A 85 -21.03 17.91 -21.76
C ASN A 85 -20.40 19.16 -21.12
N GLN A 86 -19.84 19.02 -19.91
CA GLN A 86 -19.26 20.14 -19.17
C GLN A 86 -18.03 20.75 -19.86
N HIS A 87 -17.22 19.94 -20.54
CA HIS A 87 -15.98 20.38 -21.17
C HIS A 87 -16.11 20.55 -22.69
N GLY A 88 -17.30 20.31 -23.27
CA GLY A 88 -17.54 20.42 -24.70
C GLY A 88 -16.68 19.47 -25.56
N VAL A 89 -16.31 18.31 -25.02
CA VAL A 89 -15.48 17.32 -25.74
C VAL A 89 -16.33 16.17 -26.29
N PRO A 90 -15.96 15.57 -27.43
CA PRO A 90 -16.65 14.39 -27.94
C PRO A 90 -16.67 13.24 -26.92
N LEU A 91 -17.76 12.46 -26.92
CA LEU A 91 -17.95 11.34 -25.99
C LEU A 91 -16.80 10.32 -26.07
N ASP A 92 -16.27 10.05 -27.25
CA ASP A 92 -15.15 9.13 -27.45
C ASP A 92 -13.86 9.62 -26.77
N VAL A 93 -13.63 10.94 -26.77
CA VAL A 93 -12.47 11.55 -26.11
C VAL A 93 -12.60 11.43 -24.59
N ALA A 94 -13.79 11.70 -24.04
CA ALA A 94 -14.08 11.53 -22.62
C ALA A 94 -13.97 10.05 -22.20
N THR A 95 -14.47 9.13 -23.03
CA THR A 95 -14.39 7.67 -22.81
C THR A 95 -12.94 7.20 -22.80
N ALA A 96 -12.13 7.60 -23.79
CA ALA A 96 -10.70 7.29 -23.83
C ALA A 96 -9.95 7.87 -22.62
N ARG A 97 -10.35 9.05 -22.13
CA ARG A 97 -9.79 9.65 -20.91
C ARG A 97 -10.13 8.84 -19.66
N ALA A 98 -11.39 8.44 -19.49
CA ALA A 98 -11.80 7.56 -18.41
C ALA A 98 -11.10 6.20 -18.47
N GLU A 99 -10.91 5.63 -19.66
CA GLU A 99 -10.19 4.37 -19.83
C GLU A 99 -8.71 4.50 -19.42
N ARG A 100 -8.06 5.62 -19.74
CA ARG A 100 -6.71 5.91 -19.23
C ARG A 100 -6.68 5.97 -17.70
N TYR A 101 -7.68 6.57 -17.06
CA TYR A 101 -7.81 6.59 -15.60
C TYR A 101 -8.05 5.19 -15.02
N ALA A 102 -8.96 4.42 -15.61
CA ALA A 102 -9.21 3.04 -15.22
C ALA A 102 -7.93 2.19 -15.31
N ARG A 103 -7.18 2.28 -16.41
CA ARG A 103 -5.89 1.60 -16.57
C ARG A 103 -4.84 2.13 -15.58
N GLU A 104 -4.86 3.40 -15.21
CA GLU A 104 -3.94 3.95 -14.21
C GLU A 104 -4.18 3.33 -12.82
N ILE A 105 -5.45 3.22 -12.44
CA ILE A 105 -5.93 2.78 -11.12
C ILE A 105 -5.87 1.26 -10.98
N VAL A 106 -6.48 0.51 -11.92
CA VAL A 106 -6.69 -0.94 -11.79
C VAL A 106 -5.34 -1.68 -11.79
N PRO A 107 -5.04 -2.48 -10.73
CA PRO A 107 -3.80 -3.22 -10.60
C PRO A 107 -3.77 -4.49 -11.45
N ALA A 108 -2.61 -5.15 -11.52
CA ALA A 108 -2.40 -6.38 -12.26
C ALA A 108 -1.86 -7.48 -11.34
N PHE A 109 -2.65 -7.91 -10.36
CA PHE A 109 -2.19 -8.80 -9.30
C PHE A 109 -1.65 -10.14 -9.84
N ASN A 110 -0.48 -10.54 -9.34
CA ASN A 110 0.12 -11.84 -9.61
C ASN A 110 0.43 -12.53 -8.27
N ALA A 111 -0.33 -13.57 -7.94
CA ALA A 111 -0.22 -14.28 -6.67
C ALA A 111 1.16 -14.93 -6.45
N TYR A 112 1.77 -15.49 -7.51
CA TYR A 112 3.11 -16.07 -7.39
C TYR A 112 4.16 -15.02 -7.03
N LEU A 113 4.14 -13.89 -7.75
CA LEU A 113 5.05 -12.78 -7.49
C LEU A 113 4.80 -12.20 -6.09
N TYR A 114 3.55 -12.08 -5.65
CA TYR A 114 3.21 -11.60 -4.31
C TYR A 114 3.74 -12.51 -3.19
N PHE A 115 3.31 -13.77 -3.16
CA PHE A 115 3.53 -14.67 -2.03
C PHE A 115 4.90 -15.34 -2.01
N ARG A 116 5.55 -15.55 -3.16
CA ARG A 116 6.86 -16.21 -3.21
C ARG A 116 7.99 -15.19 -3.25
N LEU A 117 8.01 -14.36 -4.27
CA LEU A 117 9.13 -13.45 -4.53
C LEU A 117 9.04 -12.17 -3.69
N GLY A 118 7.89 -11.50 -3.72
CA GLY A 118 7.61 -10.25 -3.01
C GLY A 118 7.75 -10.43 -1.51
N TYR A 119 7.09 -11.45 -0.93
CA TYR A 119 7.25 -11.78 0.49
C TYR A 119 8.71 -12.09 0.87
N ALA A 120 9.42 -12.92 0.09
CA ALA A 120 10.81 -13.26 0.41
C ALA A 120 11.74 -12.04 0.36
N LEU A 121 11.56 -11.17 -0.65
CA LEU A 121 12.30 -9.92 -0.78
C LEU A 121 11.97 -8.96 0.36
N ALA A 122 10.68 -8.74 0.64
CA ALA A 122 10.22 -7.87 1.72
C ALA A 122 10.76 -8.31 3.08
N ARG A 123 10.68 -9.63 3.38
CA ARG A 123 11.23 -10.21 4.60
C ARG A 123 12.74 -10.02 4.71
N ARG A 124 13.48 -10.28 3.64
CA ARG A 124 14.95 -10.11 3.61
C ARG A 124 15.33 -8.66 3.83
N LEU A 125 14.71 -7.73 3.10
CA LEU A 125 14.98 -6.30 3.23
C LEU A 125 14.63 -5.78 4.63
N ALA A 126 13.45 -6.13 5.15
CA ALA A 126 13.03 -5.69 6.48
C ALA A 126 13.97 -6.20 7.58
N ARG A 127 14.35 -7.48 7.56
CA ARG A 127 15.27 -8.06 8.56
C ARG A 127 16.73 -7.67 8.36
N LEU A 128 17.12 -7.33 7.13
CA LEU A 128 18.42 -6.74 6.85
C LEU A 128 18.49 -5.40 7.57
N LEU A 129 17.58 -4.48 7.24
CA LEU A 129 17.60 -3.08 7.69
C LEU A 129 17.23 -2.89 9.16
N TYR A 130 16.32 -3.69 9.69
CA TYR A 130 15.71 -3.50 11.02
C TYR A 130 15.67 -4.78 11.85
N ARG A 131 15.62 -4.60 13.18
CA ARG A 131 15.17 -5.63 14.11
C ARG A 131 13.63 -5.57 14.13
N VAL A 132 13.00 -6.32 13.23
CA VAL A 132 11.54 -6.31 13.11
C VAL A 132 10.91 -7.03 14.31
N ARG A 133 9.97 -6.37 14.98
CA ARG A 133 9.15 -6.96 16.04
C ARG A 133 7.66 -6.79 15.72
N LEU A 134 6.90 -7.82 16.03
CA LEU A 134 5.46 -7.70 16.24
C LEU A 134 5.31 -7.41 17.74
N GLY A 135 4.76 -6.25 18.09
CA GLY A 135 4.55 -5.89 19.49
C GLY A 135 3.27 -6.52 19.99
N TRP A 136 2.24 -5.70 20.15
CA TRP A 136 0.91 -6.13 20.57
C TRP A 136 -0.01 -6.43 19.37
N SER A 137 -0.86 -7.44 19.51
CA SER A 137 -1.84 -7.84 18.50
C SER A 137 -3.08 -8.35 19.21
N ASP A 138 -4.24 -7.75 18.93
CA ASP A 138 -5.53 -8.24 19.42
C ASP A 138 -5.94 -9.52 18.65
N GLU A 139 -5.27 -10.64 18.93
CA GLU A 139 -5.52 -11.91 18.26
C GLU A 139 -6.96 -12.39 18.47
N GLU A 140 -7.56 -12.11 19.63
CA GLU A 140 -8.94 -12.46 19.92
C GLU A 140 -9.90 -11.65 19.04
N GLY A 141 -9.76 -10.32 19.01
CA GLY A 141 -10.53 -9.45 18.11
C GLY A 141 -10.36 -9.82 16.65
N LEU A 142 -9.12 -10.09 16.21
CA LEU A 142 -8.82 -10.53 14.85
C LEU A 142 -9.45 -11.88 14.49
N SER A 143 -9.52 -12.81 15.45
CA SER A 143 -10.16 -14.12 15.25
C SER A 143 -11.68 -14.06 15.16
N ARG A 144 -12.30 -13.02 15.74
CA ARG A 144 -13.75 -12.76 15.71
C ARG A 144 -14.24 -12.12 14.41
N ILE A 145 -13.34 -11.73 13.50
CA ILE A 145 -13.71 -11.22 12.18
C ILE A 145 -14.43 -12.34 11.42
N GLU A 146 -15.69 -12.11 11.06
CA GLU A 146 -16.51 -13.06 10.31
C GLU A 146 -15.83 -13.46 8.98
N ARG A 147 -15.87 -14.75 8.65
CA ARG A 147 -15.39 -15.21 7.34
C ARG A 147 -16.27 -14.60 6.27
N GLY A 148 -15.65 -13.89 5.33
CA GLY A 148 -16.36 -13.18 4.28
C GLY A 148 -16.41 -11.66 4.50
N SER A 149 -16.02 -11.13 5.65
CA SER A 149 -15.90 -9.67 5.81
C SER A 149 -14.82 -9.06 4.91
N THR A 150 -15.04 -7.82 4.47
CA THR A 150 -13.99 -7.00 3.85
C THR A 150 -13.12 -6.41 4.94
N VAL A 151 -11.84 -6.75 4.98
CA VAL A 151 -10.90 -6.21 5.96
C VAL A 151 -10.10 -5.06 5.35
N VAL A 152 -10.04 -3.93 6.05
CA VAL A 152 -9.26 -2.76 5.67
C VAL A 152 -8.30 -2.40 6.80
N PHE A 153 -7.00 -2.52 6.57
CA PHE A 153 -6.00 -2.07 7.52
C PHE A 153 -5.83 -0.56 7.43
N VAL A 154 -6.01 0.11 8.56
CA VAL A 154 -5.92 1.57 8.70
C VAL A 154 -4.69 1.87 9.55
N MET A 155 -3.74 2.62 9.01
CA MET A 155 -2.44 2.75 9.66
C MET A 155 -1.81 4.13 9.51
N ASN A 156 -0.93 4.46 10.43
CA ASN A 156 -0.08 5.64 10.32
C ASN A 156 1.01 5.42 9.26
N HIS A 157 1.58 6.50 8.72
CA HIS A 157 2.56 6.46 7.64
C HIS A 157 3.85 7.20 8.01
N ARG A 158 4.88 6.46 8.42
CA ARG A 158 6.16 7.00 8.90
C ARG A 158 7.26 6.88 7.85
N SER A 159 7.25 5.82 7.04
CA SER A 159 8.31 5.55 6.07
C SER A 159 7.75 4.91 4.79
N ASN A 160 8.44 5.06 3.65
CA ASN A 160 8.13 4.22 2.49
C ASN A 160 8.44 2.73 2.76
N MET A 161 9.17 2.43 3.83
CA MET A 161 9.36 1.07 4.34
C MET A 161 8.05 0.45 4.86
N ASP A 162 7.03 1.24 5.21
CA ASP A 162 5.75 0.75 5.76
C ASP A 162 5.08 -0.26 4.82
N TYR A 163 5.08 0.01 3.51
CA TYR A 163 4.55 -0.93 2.51
C TYR A 163 5.26 -2.28 2.56
N VAL A 164 6.59 -2.29 2.73
CA VAL A 164 7.40 -3.50 2.77
C VAL A 164 7.19 -4.23 4.09
N LEU A 165 7.17 -3.50 5.20
CA LEU A 165 7.01 -4.05 6.55
C LEU A 165 5.64 -4.69 6.71
N VAL A 166 4.58 -3.98 6.34
CA VAL A 166 3.21 -4.48 6.44
C VAL A 166 2.99 -5.63 5.46
N ALA A 167 3.51 -5.56 4.23
CA ALA A 167 3.40 -6.67 3.29
C ALA A 167 4.10 -7.93 3.84
N TYR A 168 5.25 -7.77 4.51
CA TYR A 168 5.94 -8.86 5.17
C TYR A 168 5.13 -9.45 6.34
N LEU A 169 4.59 -8.60 7.22
CA LEU A 169 3.91 -9.04 8.45
C LEU A 169 2.50 -9.57 8.20
N ALA A 170 1.77 -8.98 7.25
CA ALA A 170 0.40 -9.37 6.94
C ALA A 170 0.30 -10.52 5.92
N ALA A 171 1.38 -10.88 5.22
CA ALA A 171 1.34 -11.90 4.16
C ALA A 171 0.88 -13.29 4.62
N HIS A 172 0.96 -13.60 5.92
CA HIS A 172 0.43 -14.87 6.48
C HIS A 172 -1.05 -14.79 6.86
N ARG A 173 -1.64 -13.58 6.85
CA ARG A 173 -3.04 -13.35 7.22
C ARG A 173 -3.91 -12.98 6.02
N ALA A 174 -3.40 -12.14 5.12
CA ALA A 174 -4.12 -11.69 3.95
C ALA A 174 -3.19 -11.29 2.81
N ALA A 175 -3.72 -11.34 1.58
CA ALA A 175 -3.16 -10.57 0.48
C ALA A 175 -3.60 -9.11 0.61
N LEU A 176 -2.69 -8.14 0.69
CA LEU A 176 -3.03 -6.72 0.82
C LEU A 176 -3.03 -5.96 -0.51
N SER A 177 -4.05 -5.13 -0.74
CA SER A 177 -4.13 -4.17 -1.85
C SER A 177 -3.93 -2.75 -1.31
N TYR A 178 -2.82 -2.11 -1.68
CA TYR A 178 -2.47 -0.78 -1.17
C TYR A 178 -2.93 0.33 -2.10
N ALA A 179 -3.37 1.44 -1.50
CA ALA A 179 -3.41 2.74 -2.15
C ALA A 179 -2.00 3.36 -2.17
N VAL A 180 -1.38 3.50 -3.35
CA VAL A 180 -0.02 4.03 -3.50
C VAL A 180 -0.02 5.37 -4.22
N GLY A 181 0.75 6.33 -3.72
CA GLY A 181 0.88 7.66 -4.34
C GLY A 181 1.65 7.64 -5.66
N GLU A 182 1.53 8.72 -6.42
CA GLU A 182 2.16 8.89 -7.74
C GLU A 182 3.70 8.83 -7.75
N TRP A 183 4.36 9.07 -6.61
CA TRP A 183 5.82 9.04 -6.49
C TRP A 183 6.45 7.70 -6.91
N ALA A 184 5.70 6.60 -6.76
CA ALA A 184 6.19 5.26 -7.08
C ALA A 184 5.93 4.85 -8.55
N ARG A 185 5.45 5.78 -9.41
CA ARG A 185 5.22 5.57 -10.84
C ARG A 185 6.51 5.71 -11.66
N VAL A 186 7.57 5.05 -11.22
CA VAL A 186 8.85 4.99 -11.93
C VAL A 186 9.11 3.56 -12.39
N TRP A 187 9.58 3.40 -13.62
CA TRP A 187 10.01 2.09 -14.11
C TRP A 187 11.32 1.69 -13.43
N PRO A 188 11.50 0.44 -12.95
CA PRO A 188 10.59 -0.72 -13.00
C PRO A 188 9.70 -0.88 -11.75
N LEU A 189 9.81 0.00 -10.76
CA LEU A 189 9.09 -0.08 -9.47
C LEU A 189 7.56 -0.11 -9.65
N GLN A 190 7.04 0.65 -10.60
CA GLN A 190 5.61 0.70 -10.90
C GLN A 190 5.04 -0.67 -11.27
N GLN A 191 5.73 -1.43 -12.12
CA GLN A 191 5.30 -2.77 -12.55
C GLN A 191 5.27 -3.72 -11.35
N LEU A 192 6.30 -3.66 -10.51
CA LEU A 192 6.36 -4.47 -9.29
C LEU A 192 5.18 -4.13 -8.36
N ILE A 193 4.94 -2.86 -8.06
CA ILE A 193 3.85 -2.44 -7.17
C ILE A 193 2.48 -2.86 -7.72
N ARG A 194 2.22 -2.66 -9.02
CA ARG A 194 0.96 -3.13 -9.65
C ARG A 194 0.81 -4.65 -9.57
N SER A 195 1.90 -5.38 -9.74
CA SER A 195 1.89 -6.84 -9.66
C SER A 195 1.62 -7.36 -8.26
N MET A 196 1.97 -6.56 -7.23
CA MET A 196 1.62 -6.84 -5.84
C MET A 196 0.15 -6.56 -5.54
N GLY A 197 -0.61 -5.99 -6.48
CA GLY A 197 -2.03 -5.70 -6.33
C GLY A 197 -2.33 -4.30 -5.79
N ALA A 198 -1.33 -3.42 -5.71
CA ALA A 198 -1.53 -2.04 -5.28
C ALA A 198 -2.01 -1.14 -6.43
N TYR A 199 -2.95 -0.25 -6.14
CA TYR A 199 -3.52 0.71 -7.07
C TYR A 199 -2.98 2.12 -6.83
N PHE A 200 -2.83 2.90 -7.91
CA PHE A 200 -2.23 4.22 -7.84
C PHE A 200 -3.28 5.31 -7.65
N ILE A 201 -2.99 6.24 -6.74
CA ILE A 201 -3.84 7.39 -6.43
C ILE A 201 -3.06 8.68 -6.65
N ARG A 202 -3.69 9.64 -7.33
CA ARG A 202 -3.23 11.02 -7.43
C ARG A 202 -3.58 11.76 -6.14
N ARG A 203 -2.57 12.26 -5.42
CA ARG A 203 -2.77 12.95 -4.13
C ARG A 203 -3.49 14.30 -4.28
N ARG A 204 -3.33 14.95 -5.42
CA ARG A 204 -3.95 16.23 -5.80
C ARG A 204 -4.43 16.12 -7.23
N SER A 205 -5.70 15.74 -7.41
CA SER A 205 -6.35 15.73 -8.72
C SER A 205 -7.59 16.58 -8.60
N ASP A 206 -7.69 17.62 -9.42
CA ASP A 206 -8.89 18.46 -9.57
C ASP A 206 -9.85 17.95 -10.63
N ASP A 207 -9.48 16.86 -11.30
CA ASP A 207 -10.29 16.19 -12.30
C ASP A 207 -11.39 15.33 -11.65
N ASP A 208 -12.64 15.75 -11.82
CA ASP A 208 -13.81 15.05 -11.28
C ASP A 208 -14.06 13.69 -11.94
N LEU A 209 -13.79 13.55 -13.23
CA LEU A 209 -13.92 12.27 -13.93
C LEU A 209 -12.95 11.24 -13.32
N TYR A 210 -11.70 11.63 -13.07
CA TYR A 210 -10.74 10.77 -12.36
C TYR A 210 -11.26 10.34 -10.98
N ARG A 211 -11.79 11.29 -10.19
CA ARG A 211 -12.30 11.00 -8.84
C ARG A 211 -13.46 10.00 -8.90
N ARG A 212 -14.37 10.14 -9.86
CA ARG A 212 -15.50 9.20 -10.05
C ARG A 212 -15.05 7.80 -10.47
N VAL A 213 -14.06 7.68 -11.36
CA VAL A 213 -13.50 6.38 -11.74
C VAL A 213 -12.80 5.72 -10.56
N LEU A 214 -12.02 6.48 -9.78
CA LEU A 214 -11.36 5.98 -8.56
C LEU A 214 -12.36 5.55 -7.49
N GLU A 215 -13.34 6.40 -7.19
CA GLU A 215 -14.44 6.13 -6.27
C GLU A 215 -15.10 4.80 -6.62
N ARG A 216 -15.47 4.63 -7.89
CA ARG A 216 -16.17 3.43 -8.32
C ARG A 216 -15.30 2.18 -8.22
N TYR A 217 -14.02 2.26 -8.60
CA TYR A 217 -13.09 1.14 -8.43
C TYR A 217 -12.95 0.71 -6.96
N VAL A 218 -12.77 1.67 -6.04
CA VAL A 218 -12.64 1.39 -4.60
C VAL A 218 -13.92 0.75 -4.05
N ALA A 219 -15.09 1.26 -4.45
CA ALA A 219 -16.37 0.67 -4.07
C ALA A 219 -16.51 -0.78 -4.57
N MET A 220 -16.15 -1.04 -5.85
CA MET A 220 -16.17 -2.41 -6.41
C MET A 220 -15.21 -3.35 -5.70
N ALA A 221 -13.98 -2.92 -5.41
CA ALA A 221 -12.99 -3.71 -4.69
C ALA A 221 -13.45 -4.04 -3.26
N THR A 222 -14.04 -3.05 -2.58
CA THR A 222 -14.57 -3.18 -1.21
C THR A 222 -15.76 -4.14 -1.17
N ALA A 223 -16.73 -3.97 -2.06
CA ALA A 223 -17.88 -4.88 -2.17
C ALA A 223 -17.47 -6.32 -2.52
N ALA A 224 -16.41 -6.47 -3.31
CA ALA A 224 -15.86 -7.77 -3.69
C ALA A 224 -14.99 -8.43 -2.61
N GLY A 225 -14.85 -7.85 -1.42
CA GLY A 225 -14.09 -8.45 -0.32
C GLY A 225 -12.58 -8.23 -0.37
N VAL A 226 -12.06 -7.38 -1.26
CA VAL A 226 -10.62 -7.21 -1.41
C VAL A 226 -10.05 -6.62 -0.11
N THR A 227 -9.10 -7.33 0.49
CA THR A 227 -8.38 -6.80 1.66
C THR A 227 -7.53 -5.61 1.24
N GLN A 228 -7.80 -4.46 1.85
CA GLN A 228 -7.15 -3.21 1.51
C GLN A 228 -6.29 -2.70 2.66
N ALA A 229 -5.30 -1.88 2.33
CA ALA A 229 -4.49 -1.17 3.32
C ALA A 229 -4.41 0.30 2.90
N VAL A 230 -4.77 1.18 3.84
CA VAL A 230 -4.86 2.63 3.63
C VAL A 230 -4.07 3.38 4.70
N TYR A 231 -3.49 4.49 4.27
CA TYR A 231 -2.79 5.45 5.12
C TYR A 231 -3.62 6.74 5.15
N PRO A 232 -4.53 6.93 6.12
CA PRO A 232 -5.40 8.10 6.13
C PRO A 232 -4.63 9.42 6.19
N GLU A 233 -3.41 9.44 6.74
CA GLU A 233 -2.57 10.64 6.74
C GLU A 233 -2.31 11.23 5.34
N GLY A 234 -2.42 10.42 4.28
CA GLY A 234 -2.25 10.84 2.88
C GLY A 234 -0.79 11.12 2.45
N GLY A 235 0.14 11.10 3.41
CA GLY A 235 1.58 11.23 3.20
C GLY A 235 2.34 10.95 4.49
N LEU A 236 3.68 10.90 4.39
CA LEU A 236 4.55 10.60 5.52
C LEU A 236 4.37 11.65 6.65
N SER A 237 4.37 11.20 7.90
CA SER A 237 4.53 12.05 9.08
C SER A 237 5.95 12.63 9.07
N ARG A 238 6.08 13.95 9.26
CA ARG A 238 7.38 14.63 9.08
C ARG A 238 8.25 14.62 10.33
N ASP A 239 7.62 14.76 11.49
CA ASP A 239 8.25 14.95 12.79
C ASP A 239 8.05 13.76 13.74
N GLY A 240 7.01 12.95 13.54
CA GLY A 240 6.60 12.02 14.59
C GLY A 240 5.11 11.91 14.69
N ALA A 241 4.45 13.05 14.62
CA ALA A 241 3.07 13.22 15.01
C ALA A 241 2.12 12.66 13.94
N LEU A 242 1.02 12.09 14.43
CA LEU A 242 -0.09 11.71 13.57
C LEU A 242 -0.67 12.94 12.87
N ARG A 243 -1.01 12.77 11.60
CA ARG A 243 -1.66 13.80 10.79
C ARG A 243 -3.16 13.60 10.74
N ALA A 244 -3.89 14.69 10.50
CA ALA A 244 -5.33 14.63 10.28
C ALA A 244 -5.67 13.70 9.09
N PRO A 245 -6.71 12.84 9.22
CA PRO A 245 -7.06 11.87 8.20
C PRO A 245 -7.65 12.52 6.96
N LYS A 246 -7.27 12.00 5.79
CA LYS A 246 -7.90 12.23 4.50
C LYS A 246 -9.03 11.22 4.32
N LEU A 247 -10.25 11.74 4.31
CA LEU A 247 -11.47 10.94 4.41
C LEU A 247 -11.94 10.32 3.08
N GLY A 248 -11.40 10.76 1.93
CA GLY A 248 -11.93 10.38 0.62
C GLY A 248 -12.00 8.88 0.36
N LEU A 249 -10.95 8.12 0.70
CA LEU A 249 -10.98 6.66 0.54
C LEU A 249 -11.99 5.99 1.48
N LEU A 250 -12.12 6.48 2.72
CA LEU A 250 -13.11 5.97 3.67
C LEU A 250 -14.53 6.23 3.16
N ASP A 251 -14.81 7.44 2.65
CA ASP A 251 -16.09 7.79 2.02
C ASP A 251 -16.40 6.83 0.85
N TYR A 252 -15.44 6.57 -0.04
CA TYR A 252 -15.65 5.66 -1.18
C TYR A 252 -15.97 4.22 -0.76
N MET A 253 -15.39 3.74 0.34
CA MET A 253 -15.67 2.42 0.89
C MET A 253 -17.06 2.34 1.55
N LEU A 254 -17.48 3.42 2.21
CA LEU A 254 -18.69 3.47 3.04
C LEU A 254 -19.94 3.87 2.26
N ARG A 255 -19.81 4.64 1.19
CA ARG A 255 -20.94 5.20 0.43
C ARG A 255 -21.94 4.14 -0.06
N GLY A 256 -21.46 2.94 -0.37
CA GLY A 256 -22.30 1.80 -0.78
C GLY A 256 -22.36 0.67 0.25
N PHE A 257 -21.88 0.89 1.47
CA PHE A 257 -21.88 -0.14 2.51
C PHE A 257 -23.30 -0.35 3.06
N ASP A 258 -23.74 -1.61 3.11
CA ASP A 258 -25.02 -2.01 3.67
C ASP A 258 -24.80 -2.76 5.00
N PRO A 259 -25.19 -2.18 6.14
CA PRO A 259 -25.08 -2.86 7.45
C PRO A 259 -25.86 -4.18 7.51
N GLY A 260 -26.97 -4.29 6.76
CA GLY A 260 -27.80 -5.49 6.66
C GLY A 260 -27.35 -6.47 5.56
N GLY A 261 -26.32 -6.13 4.80
CA GLY A 261 -25.79 -6.97 3.72
C GLY A 261 -25.02 -8.19 4.25
N GLU A 262 -24.77 -9.14 3.34
CA GLU A 262 -24.03 -10.38 3.64
C GLU A 262 -22.59 -10.12 4.14
N ARG A 263 -21.98 -9.00 3.73
CA ARG A 263 -20.57 -8.70 3.97
C ARG A 263 -20.41 -7.49 4.87
N ASP A 264 -19.80 -7.71 6.04
CA ASP A 264 -19.36 -6.61 6.91
C ASP A 264 -18.08 -5.96 6.36
N LEU A 265 -17.87 -4.70 6.69
CA LEU A 265 -16.64 -3.95 6.46
C LEU A 265 -15.94 -3.75 7.80
N VAL A 266 -14.74 -4.28 7.95
CA VAL A 266 -13.99 -4.28 9.21
C VAL A 266 -12.70 -3.50 9.05
N PHE A 267 -12.55 -2.42 9.81
CA PHE A 267 -11.31 -1.67 9.87
C PHE A 267 -10.41 -2.21 10.97
N VAL A 268 -9.14 -2.50 10.65
CA VAL A 268 -8.14 -2.96 11.62
C VAL A 268 -7.11 -1.84 11.82
N PRO A 269 -7.10 -1.15 12.98
CA PRO A 269 -6.08 -0.17 13.30
C PRO A 269 -4.69 -0.83 13.36
N VAL A 270 -3.68 -0.20 12.77
CA VAL A 270 -2.29 -0.69 12.82
C VAL A 270 -1.36 0.46 13.15
N GLY A 271 -0.62 0.30 14.25
CA GLY A 271 0.39 1.25 14.69
C GLY A 271 1.78 0.80 14.26
N ILE A 272 2.51 1.68 13.57
CA ILE A 272 3.84 1.41 13.05
C ILE A 272 4.81 2.45 13.62
N ASN A 273 5.95 1.99 14.12
CA ASN A 273 7.02 2.89 14.55
C ASN A 273 8.41 2.33 14.23
N TYR A 274 9.39 3.24 14.13
CA TYR A 274 10.79 2.94 13.87
C TYR A 274 11.69 3.71 14.83
N ASP A 275 12.79 3.09 15.26
CA ASP A 275 13.87 3.82 15.93
C ASP A 275 14.49 4.85 14.99
N ARG A 276 14.56 4.52 13.70
CA ARG A 276 15.09 5.40 12.65
C ARG A 276 14.46 5.11 11.30
N THR A 277 13.85 6.08 10.65
CA THR A 277 13.33 5.88 9.29
C THR A 277 14.42 6.08 8.23
N LEU A 278 14.23 5.52 7.03
CA LEU A 278 15.14 5.76 5.90
C LEU A 278 15.13 7.24 5.49
N GLU A 279 13.99 7.89 5.69
CA GLU A 279 13.70 9.25 5.27
C GLU A 279 14.03 10.31 6.33
N ASP A 280 14.45 9.94 7.56
CA ASP A 280 14.64 10.86 8.71
C ASP A 280 15.35 12.16 8.32
N ARG A 281 16.49 12.06 7.64
CA ARG A 281 17.27 13.25 7.25
C ARG A 281 16.50 14.15 6.31
N THR A 282 15.74 13.58 5.38
CA THR A 282 14.95 14.36 4.42
C THR A 282 13.65 14.90 5.02
N LEU A 283 13.01 14.15 5.93
CA LEU A 283 11.77 14.56 6.57
C LEU A 283 11.99 15.72 7.55
N LEU A 284 13.06 15.68 8.35
CA LEU A 284 13.40 16.74 9.30
C LEU A 284 13.83 18.03 8.59
N LEU A 285 14.59 17.92 7.48
CA LEU A 285 14.93 19.08 6.65
C LEU A 285 13.67 19.75 6.07
N ASP A 286 12.69 18.96 5.64
CA ASP A 286 11.40 19.45 5.13
C ASP A 286 10.47 20.00 6.24
N ALA A 287 10.73 19.68 7.52
CA ALA A 287 9.97 20.15 8.67
C ALA A 287 10.45 21.52 9.19
N GLY A 288 11.76 21.76 9.18
CA GLY A 288 12.35 22.98 9.73
C GLY A 288 12.55 24.12 8.72
N HIS A 289 12.69 23.83 7.42
CA HIS A 289 13.01 24.83 6.40
C HIS A 289 12.00 24.76 5.27
N GLY A 290 11.15 25.79 5.16
CA GLY A 290 10.17 25.93 4.10
C GLY A 290 10.80 25.67 2.73
N ARG A 291 10.23 24.69 2.01
CA ARG A 291 10.58 24.26 0.64
C ARG A 291 12.01 23.75 0.47
N ARG A 292 12.08 22.47 0.06
CA ARG A 292 13.17 21.91 -0.74
C ARG A 292 13.62 22.94 -1.79
N PRO A 293 14.93 23.29 -1.88
CA PRO A 293 15.44 23.81 -3.14
C PRO A 293 15.14 22.76 -4.22
N PRO A 294 14.72 23.14 -5.44
CA PRO A 294 14.31 22.21 -6.48
C PRO A 294 15.52 21.40 -6.98
N GLY A 295 15.89 20.37 -6.21
CA GLY A 295 16.76 19.32 -6.69
C GLY A 295 15.92 18.43 -7.58
N GLY A 296 16.07 18.54 -8.90
CA GLY A 296 15.39 17.66 -9.85
C GLY A 296 15.64 16.18 -9.53
N ALA A 297 14.84 15.29 -10.14
CA ALA A 297 14.89 13.83 -9.90
C ALA A 297 16.32 13.25 -9.88
N VAL A 298 17.21 13.80 -10.68
CA VAL A 298 18.65 13.47 -10.76
C VAL A 298 19.38 13.62 -9.42
N ARG A 299 19.16 14.72 -8.69
CA ARG A 299 19.82 14.96 -7.39
C ARG A 299 19.30 14.00 -6.31
N ALA A 300 18.01 13.69 -6.34
CA ALA A 300 17.40 12.70 -5.45
C ALA A 300 17.95 11.28 -5.72
N LEU A 301 18.08 10.91 -7.00
CA LEU A 301 18.72 9.67 -7.44
C LEU A 301 20.18 9.60 -6.97
N GLY A 302 20.97 10.66 -7.22
CA GLY A 302 22.37 10.71 -6.79
C GLY A 302 22.55 10.58 -5.27
N ASN A 303 21.68 11.21 -4.48
CA ASN A 303 21.69 11.05 -3.02
C ASN A 303 21.34 9.63 -2.58
N THR A 304 20.40 8.98 -3.27
CA THR A 304 20.01 7.58 -3.01
C THR A 304 21.16 6.62 -3.33
N PHE A 305 21.81 6.78 -4.49
CA PHE A 305 22.98 5.98 -4.85
C PHE A 305 24.16 6.18 -3.90
N ARG A 306 24.43 7.42 -3.49
CA ARG A 306 25.46 7.72 -2.47
C ARG A 306 25.13 7.07 -1.14
N PHE A 307 23.87 7.13 -0.70
CA PHE A 307 23.42 6.47 0.51
C PHE A 307 23.60 4.95 0.42
N LEU A 308 23.20 4.33 -0.69
CA LEU A 308 23.35 2.90 -0.93
C LEU A 308 24.83 2.50 -0.95
N GLY A 309 25.67 3.21 -1.71
CA GLY A 309 27.11 2.96 -1.80
C GLY A 309 27.81 3.10 -0.44
N ARG A 310 27.43 4.11 0.36
CA ARG A 310 27.95 4.25 1.73
C ARG A 310 27.55 3.08 2.62
N ASN A 311 26.30 2.62 2.54
CA ASN A 311 25.86 1.46 3.32
C ASN A 311 26.59 0.18 2.88
N LEU A 312 26.75 -0.04 1.57
CA LEU A 312 27.53 -1.17 1.05
C LEU A 312 28.99 -1.13 1.50
N LEU A 313 29.62 0.05 1.50
CA LEU A 313 30.98 0.23 1.99
C LEU A 313 31.09 -0.05 3.50
N LEU A 314 30.09 0.36 4.28
CA LEU A 314 30.02 0.02 5.71
C LEU A 314 29.84 -1.49 5.92
N MET A 315 29.06 -2.15 5.05
CA MET A 315 28.87 -3.61 5.11
C MET A 315 30.17 -4.33 4.76
N ALA A 316 30.87 -3.92 3.70
CA ALA A 316 32.16 -4.47 3.30
C ALA A 316 33.25 -4.28 4.38
N ARG A 317 33.12 -3.25 5.21
CA ARG A 317 34.02 -2.96 6.34
C ARG A 317 33.55 -3.54 7.67
N SER A 318 32.48 -4.33 7.70
CA SER A 318 31.88 -4.89 8.93
C SER A 318 31.50 -3.83 9.98
N ARG A 319 31.24 -2.58 9.55
CA ARG A 319 30.83 -1.45 10.41
C ARG A 319 29.35 -1.08 10.22
N TRP A 320 28.63 -1.89 9.45
CA TRP A 320 27.23 -1.65 9.18
C TRP A 320 26.36 -2.08 10.36
N HIS A 321 25.46 -1.18 10.77
CA HIS A 321 24.51 -1.41 11.86
C HIS A 321 23.09 -1.23 11.32
N ARG A 322 22.18 -2.05 11.83
CA ARG A 322 20.73 -1.92 11.56
C ARG A 322 20.23 -0.57 12.02
N PHE A 323 19.15 -0.08 11.42
CA PHE A 323 18.47 1.17 11.78
C PHE A 323 17.62 1.07 13.05
N GLY A 324 17.96 0.16 13.96
CA GLY A 324 17.22 -0.11 15.20
C GLY A 324 16.02 -1.04 14.98
N TYR A 325 14.99 -0.86 15.80
CA TYR A 325 13.74 -1.60 15.77
C TYR A 325 12.76 -1.00 14.76
N ALA A 326 12.00 -1.89 14.11
CA ALA A 326 10.76 -1.56 13.41
C ALA A 326 9.68 -2.41 14.07
N CYS A 327 8.71 -1.75 14.71
CA CYS A 327 7.67 -2.44 15.45
C CYS A 327 6.29 -2.14 14.86
N VAL A 328 5.45 -3.15 14.82
CA VAL A 328 4.07 -3.05 14.35
C VAL A 328 3.14 -3.69 15.38
N ASN A 329 2.08 -2.98 15.72
CA ASN A 329 1.00 -3.46 16.54
C ASN A 329 -0.31 -3.51 15.75
N PHE A 330 -1.15 -4.50 16.03
CA PHE A 330 -2.48 -4.65 15.44
C PHE A 330 -3.54 -4.40 16.50
N GLY A 331 -4.35 -3.37 16.27
CA GLY A 331 -5.44 -2.96 17.15
C GLY A 331 -6.71 -3.79 17.00
N THR A 332 -7.64 -3.50 17.90
CA THR A 332 -8.95 -4.14 17.92
C THR A 332 -9.74 -3.81 16.65
N PRO A 333 -10.24 -4.82 15.92
CA PRO A 333 -11.02 -4.59 14.70
C PRO A 333 -12.35 -3.85 14.97
N VAL A 334 -12.64 -2.85 14.15
CA VAL A 334 -13.87 -2.05 14.19
C VAL A 334 -14.80 -2.52 13.08
N SER A 335 -15.89 -3.19 13.47
CA SER A 335 -16.96 -3.63 12.57
C SER A 335 -17.87 -2.46 12.20
N MET A 336 -18.04 -2.21 10.90
CA MET A 336 -18.92 -1.14 10.44
C MET A 336 -20.39 -1.48 10.65
N ARG A 337 -20.78 -2.76 10.57
CA ARG A 337 -22.13 -3.19 10.97
C ARG A 337 -22.44 -2.77 12.41
N ARG A 338 -21.51 -3.02 13.35
CA ARG A 338 -21.69 -2.62 14.76
C ARG A 338 -21.64 -1.12 14.95
N TRP A 339 -20.70 -0.44 14.31
CA TRP A 339 -20.57 1.02 14.39
C TRP A 339 -21.81 1.74 13.86
N CYS A 340 -22.35 1.32 12.71
CA CYS A 340 -23.59 1.85 12.15
C CYS A 340 -24.79 1.63 13.08
N ALA A 341 -24.88 0.46 13.72
CA ALA A 341 -25.94 0.17 14.68
C ALA A 341 -25.85 1.04 15.95
N GLN A 342 -24.63 1.30 16.44
CA GLN A 342 -24.39 2.15 17.61
C GLN A 342 -24.68 3.63 17.34
N GLU A 343 -24.24 4.13 16.18
CA GLU A 343 -24.42 5.54 15.78
C GLU A 343 -25.79 5.82 15.15
N GLY A 344 -26.58 4.79 14.84
CA GLY A 344 -27.86 4.92 14.14
C GLY A 344 -27.72 5.45 12.72
N VAL A 345 -26.65 5.10 12.01
CA VAL A 345 -26.31 5.64 10.68
C VAL A 345 -26.40 4.58 9.59
N ASP A 346 -27.10 4.90 8.50
CA ASP A 346 -26.99 4.21 7.21
C ASP A 346 -26.38 5.14 6.16
N PHE A 347 -25.13 4.90 5.77
CA PHE A 347 -24.37 5.72 4.83
C PHE A 347 -25.03 5.85 3.44
N ARG A 348 -25.89 4.91 3.05
CA ARG A 348 -26.60 4.92 1.76
C ARG A 348 -27.74 5.92 1.73
N ALA A 349 -28.36 6.16 2.88
CA ALA A 349 -29.51 7.04 3.03
C ALA A 349 -29.09 8.50 3.32
N LEU A 350 -27.83 8.73 3.69
CA LEU A 350 -27.33 10.07 3.98
C LEU A 350 -27.06 10.89 2.72
N ASP A 351 -27.42 12.18 2.79
CA ASP A 351 -26.94 13.19 1.85
C ASP A 351 -25.40 13.33 1.92
N ARG A 352 -24.82 14.12 1.01
CA ARG A 352 -23.36 14.26 0.93
C ARG A 352 -22.76 14.89 2.19
N GLU A 353 -23.39 15.90 2.77
CA GLU A 353 -22.84 16.67 3.89
C GLU A 353 -22.85 15.84 5.17
N ARG A 354 -24.01 15.28 5.53
CA ARG A 354 -24.17 14.41 6.69
C ARG A 354 -23.29 13.16 6.57
N ARG A 355 -23.15 12.61 5.36
CA ARG A 355 -22.24 11.48 5.13
C ARG A 355 -20.79 11.87 5.40
N GLN A 356 -20.34 13.03 4.92
CA GLN A 356 -18.98 13.51 5.16
C GLN A 356 -18.71 13.73 6.66
N GLU A 357 -19.68 14.24 7.41
CA GLU A 357 -19.58 14.38 8.87
C GLU A 357 -19.47 13.02 9.58
N ALA A 358 -20.32 12.05 9.21
CA ALA A 358 -20.26 10.70 9.78
C ALA A 358 -18.92 10.01 9.46
N VAL A 359 -18.43 10.14 8.23
CA VAL A 359 -17.11 9.63 7.82
C VAL A 359 -15.99 10.37 8.57
N ALA A 360 -16.13 11.67 8.86
CA ALA A 360 -15.16 12.42 9.64
C ALA A 360 -15.09 11.94 11.09
N ARG A 361 -16.23 11.67 11.74
CA ARG A 361 -16.28 11.07 13.08
C ARG A 361 -15.60 9.71 13.11
N LEU A 362 -15.94 8.83 12.16
CA LEU A 362 -15.29 7.53 12.03
C LEU A 362 -13.78 7.67 11.78
N GLY A 363 -13.38 8.56 10.87
CA GLY A 363 -11.97 8.81 10.57
C GLY A 363 -11.19 9.30 11.79
N GLY A 364 -11.77 10.17 12.60
CA GLY A 364 -11.21 10.60 13.89
C GLY A 364 -11.08 9.44 14.88
N ALA A 365 -12.12 8.64 15.04
CA ALA A 365 -12.11 7.46 15.92
C ALA A 365 -11.04 6.45 15.50
N LEU A 366 -10.97 6.12 14.21
CA LEU A 366 -9.96 5.20 13.66
C LEU A 366 -8.54 5.72 13.88
N MET A 367 -8.30 7.02 13.68
CA MET A 367 -6.97 7.61 13.92
C MET A 367 -6.61 7.64 15.40
N ALA A 368 -7.59 7.81 16.30
CA ALA A 368 -7.38 7.69 17.74
C ALA A 368 -6.98 6.25 18.12
N GLU A 369 -7.67 5.25 17.58
CA GLU A 369 -7.30 3.83 17.76
C GLU A 369 -5.91 3.53 17.20
N VAL A 370 -5.57 4.02 16.00
CA VAL A 370 -4.22 3.90 15.45
C VAL A 370 -3.20 4.51 16.39
N GLY A 371 -3.45 5.70 16.93
CA GLY A 371 -2.56 6.39 17.87
C GLY A 371 -2.32 5.61 19.15
N ARG A 372 -3.37 5.00 19.73
CA ARG A 372 -3.26 4.15 20.92
C ARG A 372 -2.35 2.95 20.73
N VAL A 373 -2.31 2.39 19.52
CA VAL A 373 -1.52 1.19 19.23
C VAL A 373 -0.14 1.49 18.67
N ILE A 374 0.29 2.76 18.52
CA ILE A 374 1.65 3.07 18.05
C ILE A 374 2.67 2.56 19.08
N PRO A 375 3.58 1.64 18.70
CA PRO A 375 4.55 1.10 19.64
C PRO A 375 5.57 2.16 20.06
N VAL A 376 5.85 2.23 21.36
CA VAL A 376 6.94 3.04 21.91
C VAL A 376 8.27 2.30 21.76
N LEU A 377 9.29 3.01 21.28
CA LEU A 377 10.58 2.41 20.93
C LEU A 377 11.75 2.99 21.72
N PRO A 378 12.84 2.21 21.92
CA PRO A 378 13.95 2.63 22.77
C PRO A 378 14.60 3.95 22.33
N VAL A 379 14.83 4.16 21.03
CA VAL A 379 15.46 5.40 20.55
C VAL A 379 14.55 6.60 20.78
N ALA A 380 13.23 6.45 20.66
CA ALA A 380 12.28 7.52 20.94
C ALA A 380 12.29 7.93 22.42
N LEU A 381 12.37 6.96 23.34
CA LEU A 381 12.46 7.21 24.78
C LEU A 381 13.77 7.94 25.14
N VAL A 382 14.90 7.43 24.65
CA VAL A 382 16.21 8.06 24.87
C VAL A 382 16.25 9.47 24.27
N ALA A 383 15.76 9.65 23.05
CA ALA A 383 15.68 10.96 22.41
C ALA A 383 14.80 11.93 23.20
N THR A 384 13.70 11.45 23.80
CA THR A 384 12.82 12.27 24.63
C THR A 384 13.54 12.82 25.86
N VAL A 385 14.42 12.03 26.50
CA VAL A 385 15.26 12.51 27.62
C VAL A 385 16.13 13.69 27.18
N PHE A 386 16.79 13.58 26.03
CA PHE A 386 17.64 14.66 25.50
C PHE A 386 16.86 15.88 24.99
N VAL A 387 15.67 15.68 24.42
CA VAL A 387 14.84 16.79 23.93
C VAL A 387 14.22 17.57 25.08
N ARG A 388 13.83 16.91 26.18
CA ARG A 388 13.28 17.58 27.37
C ARG A 388 14.31 18.48 28.06
N ASP A 389 15.59 18.11 28.00
CA ASP A 389 16.66 18.86 28.65
C ASP A 389 17.93 18.91 27.77
N PRO A 390 17.96 19.77 26.72
CA PRO A 390 19.02 19.75 25.71
C PRO A 390 20.40 20.19 26.22
N ARG A 391 20.46 20.86 27.38
CA ARG A 391 21.70 21.42 27.93
C ARG A 391 22.29 20.58 29.05
N ALA A 392 21.50 19.68 29.67
CA ALA A 392 22.00 18.81 30.71
C ALA A 392 23.00 17.79 30.16
N GLN A 393 24.17 17.76 30.80
CA GLN A 393 25.11 16.68 30.64
C GLN A 393 24.69 15.57 31.61
N ARG A 394 24.34 14.41 31.07
CA ARG A 394 23.90 13.24 31.84
C ARG A 394 24.87 12.10 31.60
N SER A 395 25.27 11.45 32.68
CA SER A 395 25.97 10.17 32.63
C SER A 395 25.06 9.08 32.01
N GLU A 396 25.66 7.99 31.56
CA GLU A 396 24.89 6.85 31.03
C GLU A 396 23.87 6.31 32.04
N LEU A 397 24.23 6.29 33.33
CA LEU A 397 23.37 5.80 34.40
C LEU A 397 22.17 6.72 34.63
N GLU A 398 22.38 8.04 34.61
CA GLU A 398 21.29 9.02 34.72
C GLU A 398 20.33 8.95 33.52
N VAL A 399 20.87 8.77 32.30
CA VAL A 399 20.02 8.55 31.12
C VAL A 399 19.18 7.29 31.27
N LYS A 400 19.78 6.18 31.74
CA LYS A 400 19.04 4.94 32.00
C LYS A 400 17.94 5.12 33.05
N GLY A 401 18.21 5.84 34.13
CA GLY A 401 17.22 6.17 35.16
C GLY A 401 16.03 6.92 34.57
N CYS A 402 16.29 8.02 33.85
CA CYS A 402 15.21 8.80 33.24
C CYS A 402 14.43 8.05 32.15
N VAL A 403 15.09 7.15 31.41
CA VAL A 403 14.39 6.27 30.47
C VAL A 403 13.52 5.26 31.21
N ALA A 404 13.97 4.71 32.34
CA ALA A 404 13.16 3.81 33.15
C ALA A 404 11.90 4.53 33.68
N ASP A 405 12.05 5.75 34.20
CA ASP A 405 10.92 6.57 34.65
C ASP A 405 9.93 6.85 33.51
N LEU A 406 10.44 7.13 32.30
CA LEU A 406 9.61 7.31 31.11
C LEU A 406 8.87 6.03 30.73
N VAL A 407 9.51 4.87 30.84
CA VAL A 407 8.86 3.57 30.57
C VAL A 407 7.72 3.35 31.55
N GLU A 408 7.93 3.58 32.84
CA GLU A 408 6.89 3.45 33.86
C GLU A 408 5.72 4.41 33.60
N GLN A 409 6.00 5.66 33.23
CA GLN A 409 4.97 6.64 32.86
C GLN A 409 4.14 6.19 31.65
N VAL A 410 4.81 5.67 30.62
CA VAL A 410 4.13 5.17 29.41
C VAL A 410 3.28 3.95 29.74
N GLN A 411 3.80 3.00 30.51
CA GLN A 411 3.06 1.80 30.93
C GLN A 411 1.85 2.15 31.80
N ALA A 412 1.99 3.10 32.73
CA ALA A 412 0.87 3.60 33.54
C ALA A 412 -0.22 4.26 32.70
N ALA A 413 0.14 4.87 31.56
CA ALA A 413 -0.79 5.43 30.59
C ALA A 413 -1.35 4.40 29.58
N GLY A 414 -0.97 3.11 29.69
CA GLY A 414 -1.43 2.01 28.84
C GLY A 414 -0.66 1.84 27.52
N GLY A 415 0.58 2.34 27.43
CA GLY A 415 1.43 2.27 26.24
C GLY A 415 2.55 1.24 26.24
#